data_AF-N6TC46-F1
#
_entry.id   AF-N6TC46-F1
#
_cell.length_a   1.000
_cell.length_b   1.000
_cell.length_c   1.000
_cell.angle_alpha   90.00
_cell.angle_beta   90.00
_cell.angle_gamma   90.00
#
_symmetry.space_group_name_H-M   'P 1'
#
loop_
_entity.id
_entity.type
_entity.pdbx_description
1 polymer ?
#
loop_
_entity_poly.entity_id
_entity_poly.type
_entity_poly.pdbx_seq_one_letter_code
_entity_poly.pdbx_strand_id
1 'polypeptide(L)'
;MSKNSKEVVRVFACTATLTYNLTKTRFSLMFKPFADAIFGIKTEMQEVKETVRSIRDVSAPITGEMEDEQAMKKIKEENDYLDELSKSEKPTNATNKEAAVYEKQYLKKVETRCMNQFIKASIKCRNMFSSGYDKCYETVTWIAAWILCWPMKLDFVCNIAEALGGASRCDPSKHIDPGFGEGYTYLKHSRFSLSQNFKDVKLQYKIGKIKQLRDLRDARDTSVAILQHVKSKQAIFNSIFNIIKRVLAFVFLKIILNCQEYEEKYLKDIEFDNVYITKKSLEKRTLLPLKKIERTQLVDPLTLKPLKAERQHILRESFLLILEMITASTFILLDSLFFEALDIIRRHSKIDYLTTGKHDLMLQIKGKSWLKKRIKIERSNEECLPRPTSMPKSYILKIYGTYFSIWLMMWLQTYTQRTRRLICAYFFRKREKRRVLFLYNETLKRRMGLLRHMKKNLDRKARARRLEENYNVLQIMTIKYPKEFSWLKWFKAGRRKCLLCEEVEPRKQSDFIECPNEGCHFIYCQECWKDMGDKCLVCAVESETEDDFTDENDDDYEEF
;
A
#
# COMPACT_ATOMS: atom_id res chain seq x y z
N MET A 1 -3.37 -6.32 14.69
CA MET A 1 -3.38 -6.14 13.21
C MET A 1 -3.71 -4.72 12.75
N SER A 2 -4.92 -4.17 12.99
CA SER A 2 -5.34 -2.85 12.42
C SER A 2 -4.38 -1.67 12.70
N LYS A 3 -3.80 -1.57 13.91
CA LYS A 3 -2.84 -0.50 14.25
C LYS A 3 -1.54 -0.63 13.44
N ASN A 4 -0.99 -1.84 13.36
CA ASN A 4 0.23 -2.12 12.61
C ASN A 4 0.01 -1.91 11.10
N SER A 5 -1.17 -2.26 10.56
CA SER A 5 -1.49 -1.99 9.15
C SER A 5 -1.58 -0.49 8.84
N LYS A 6 -2.16 0.32 9.74
CA LYS A 6 -2.15 1.79 9.61
C LYS A 6 -0.73 2.34 9.64
N GLU A 7 0.14 1.74 10.45
CA GLU A 7 1.53 2.13 10.56
C GLU A 7 2.30 1.85 9.27
N VAL A 8 2.06 0.71 8.60
CA VAL A 8 2.65 0.43 7.28
C VAL A 8 2.24 1.47 6.25
N VAL A 9 0.95 1.84 6.21
CA VAL A 9 0.46 2.87 5.30
C VAL A 9 1.11 4.23 5.58
N ARG A 10 1.30 4.59 6.86
CA ARG A 10 2.01 5.81 7.28
C ARG A 10 3.47 5.80 6.81
N VAL A 11 4.18 4.70 7.05
CA VAL A 11 5.60 4.51 6.69
C VAL A 11 5.78 4.62 5.18
N PHE A 12 4.91 3.96 4.40
CA PHE A 12 4.95 4.02 2.93
C PHE A 12 4.74 5.45 2.41
N ALA A 13 3.74 6.16 2.93
CA ALA A 13 3.48 7.55 2.55
C ALA A 13 4.63 8.50 2.92
N CYS A 14 5.19 8.33 4.13
CA CYS A 14 6.31 9.13 4.62
C CYS A 14 7.57 8.89 3.79
N THR A 15 7.91 7.63 3.51
CA THR A 15 9.08 7.24 2.73
C THR A 15 8.98 7.73 1.28
N ALA A 16 7.79 7.63 0.68
CA ALA A 16 7.56 8.17 -0.67
C ALA A 16 7.72 9.69 -0.72
N THR A 17 7.18 10.41 0.28
CA THR A 17 7.33 11.87 0.38
C THR A 17 8.79 12.27 0.59
N LEU A 18 9.51 11.54 1.45
CA LEU A 18 10.93 11.76 1.69
C LEU A 18 11.74 11.52 0.40
N THR A 19 11.45 10.43 -0.31
CA THR A 19 12.12 10.08 -1.58
C THR A 19 11.85 11.13 -2.65
N TYR A 20 10.61 11.62 -2.75
CA TYR A 20 10.24 12.72 -3.64
C TYR A 20 11.03 13.99 -3.31
N ASN A 21 11.08 14.38 -2.04
CA ASN A 21 11.82 15.57 -1.60
C ASN A 21 13.32 15.43 -1.86
N LEU A 22 13.92 14.28 -1.53
CA LEU A 22 15.33 13.98 -1.82
C LEU A 22 15.60 14.04 -3.33
N THR A 23 14.74 13.44 -4.14
CA THR A 23 14.85 13.47 -5.60
C THR A 23 14.76 14.90 -6.12
N LYS A 24 13.78 15.68 -5.65
CA LYS A 24 13.64 17.11 -5.97
C LYS A 24 14.88 17.90 -5.59
N THR A 25 15.47 17.67 -4.41
CA THR A 25 16.71 18.33 -4.01
C THR A 25 17.88 17.92 -4.88
N ARG A 26 18.01 16.65 -5.26
CA ARG A 26 19.05 16.17 -6.19
C ARG A 26 18.90 16.79 -7.58
N PHE A 27 17.70 16.81 -8.14
CA PHE A 27 17.41 17.48 -9.39
C PHE A 27 17.70 18.98 -9.31
N SER A 28 17.29 19.64 -8.22
CA SER A 28 17.57 21.06 -8.03
C SER A 28 19.06 21.34 -7.93
N LEU A 29 19.82 20.57 -7.14
CA LEU A 29 21.26 20.71 -7.05
C LEU A 29 21.93 20.43 -8.41
N MET A 30 21.48 19.42 -9.15
CA MET A 30 22.03 19.04 -10.45
C MET A 30 21.78 20.09 -11.53
N PHE A 31 20.55 20.62 -11.65
CA PHE A 31 20.16 21.46 -12.79
C PHE A 31 20.20 22.96 -12.51
N LYS A 32 19.98 23.41 -11.26
CA LYS A 32 19.97 24.84 -10.92
C LYS A 32 21.26 25.57 -11.30
N PRO A 33 22.48 25.07 -11.02
CA PRO A 33 23.69 25.80 -11.39
C PRO A 33 23.88 25.89 -12.92
N PHE A 34 23.42 24.90 -13.70
CA PHE A 34 23.42 25.00 -15.16
C PHE A 34 22.38 26.01 -15.66
N ALA A 35 21.18 26.01 -15.08
CA ALA A 35 20.16 27.00 -15.42
C ALA A 35 20.65 28.42 -15.11
N ASP A 36 21.21 28.64 -13.91
CA ASP A 36 21.77 29.93 -13.49
C ASP A 36 22.93 30.36 -14.41
N ALA A 37 23.81 29.44 -14.83
CA ALA A 37 24.88 29.73 -15.78
C ALA A 37 24.36 30.10 -17.18
N ILE A 38 23.36 29.38 -17.69
CA ILE A 38 22.73 29.67 -19.00
C ILE A 38 22.01 31.03 -18.96
N PHE A 39 21.29 31.33 -17.87
CA PHE A 39 20.64 32.63 -17.70
C PHE A 39 21.66 33.76 -17.49
N GLY A 40 22.80 33.50 -16.84
CA GLY A 40 23.91 34.44 -16.73
C GLY A 40 24.55 34.81 -18.07
N ILE A 41 24.69 33.85 -18.99
CA ILE A 41 25.17 34.12 -20.36
C ILE A 41 24.23 35.09 -21.09
N LYS A 42 22.92 35.06 -20.81
CA LYS A 42 21.96 35.98 -21.43
C LYS A 42 22.15 37.42 -20.94
N THR A 43 22.42 37.62 -19.66
CA THR A 43 22.70 38.97 -19.11
C THR A 43 24.01 39.51 -19.64
N GLU A 44 25.07 38.70 -19.69
CA GLU A 44 26.36 39.09 -20.28
C GLU A 44 26.21 39.42 -21.78
N MET A 45 25.40 38.66 -22.54
CA MET A 45 25.13 38.95 -23.95
C MET A 45 24.37 40.28 -24.14
N GLN A 46 23.52 40.66 -23.19
CA GLN A 46 22.84 41.96 -23.22
C GLN A 46 23.82 43.12 -23.00
N GLU A 47 24.73 42.99 -22.02
CA GLU A 47 25.80 43.96 -21.79
C GLU A 47 26.72 44.11 -23.01
N VAL A 48 27.12 42.99 -23.63
CA VAL A 48 27.91 43.02 -24.87
C VAL A 48 27.15 43.71 -26.00
N LYS A 49 25.84 43.50 -26.12
CA LYS A 49 25.02 44.21 -27.12
C LYS A 49 24.95 45.72 -26.86
N GLU A 50 24.93 46.14 -25.60
CA GLU A 50 24.95 47.55 -25.22
C GLU A 50 26.30 48.21 -25.50
N THR A 51 27.41 47.54 -25.22
CA THR A 51 28.75 48.05 -25.58
C THR A 51 28.93 48.19 -27.10
N VAL A 52 28.44 47.23 -27.89
CA VAL A 52 28.42 47.32 -29.37
C VAL A 52 27.61 48.52 -29.85
N ARG A 53 26.46 48.81 -29.22
CA ARG A 53 25.64 49.99 -29.55
C ARG A 53 26.37 51.29 -29.18
N SER A 54 26.95 51.38 -27.99
CA SER A 54 27.70 52.55 -27.54
C SER A 54 28.87 52.86 -28.48
N ILE A 55 29.65 51.85 -28.90
CA ILE A 55 30.73 52.02 -29.88
C ILE A 55 30.19 52.52 -31.22
N ARG A 56 29.01 52.04 -31.66
CA ARG A 56 28.36 52.51 -32.88
C ARG A 56 27.94 53.98 -32.75
N ASP A 57 27.39 54.38 -31.61
CA ASP A 57 26.92 55.74 -31.37
C ASP A 57 28.08 56.74 -31.33
N VAL A 58 29.22 56.37 -30.73
CA VAL A 58 30.44 57.21 -30.70
C VAL A 58 31.13 57.26 -32.06
N SER A 59 31.18 56.14 -32.80
CA SER A 59 31.86 56.08 -34.10
C SER A 59 31.05 56.69 -35.24
N ALA A 60 29.72 56.70 -35.18
CA ALA A 60 28.85 57.26 -36.21
C ALA A 60 29.16 58.73 -36.58
N PRO A 61 29.26 59.68 -35.63
CA PRO A 61 29.58 61.07 -35.96
C PRO A 61 31.00 61.22 -36.52
N ILE A 62 31.97 60.44 -36.05
CA ILE A 62 33.36 60.45 -36.56
C ILE A 62 33.40 59.96 -38.01
N THR A 63 32.70 58.85 -38.31
CA THR A 63 32.58 58.36 -39.69
C THR A 63 31.85 59.36 -40.58
N GLY A 64 30.82 60.04 -40.06
CA GLY A 64 30.14 61.11 -40.77
C GLY A 64 31.07 62.27 -41.11
N GLU A 65 31.82 62.79 -40.14
CA GLU A 65 32.73 63.92 -40.37
C GLU A 65 33.85 63.59 -41.38
N MET A 66 34.34 62.34 -41.39
CA MET A 66 35.41 61.92 -42.29
C MET A 66 34.94 61.53 -43.69
N GLU A 67 33.81 60.83 -43.81
CA GLU A 67 33.31 60.29 -45.08
C GLU A 67 32.23 61.17 -45.75
N ASP A 68 31.69 62.19 -45.07
CA ASP A 68 30.70 63.08 -45.67
C ASP A 68 31.35 64.04 -46.68
N GLU A 69 31.21 63.66 -47.96
CA GLU A 69 31.66 64.41 -49.13
C GLU A 69 30.77 65.61 -49.46
N GLN A 70 29.54 65.70 -48.93
CA GLN A 70 28.60 66.76 -49.29
C GLN A 70 29.09 68.14 -48.84
N ALA A 71 29.74 68.23 -47.67
CA ALA A 71 30.35 69.46 -47.19
C ALA A 71 31.52 69.93 -48.06
N MET A 72 32.31 69.00 -48.61
CA MET A 72 33.40 69.33 -49.54
C MET A 72 32.89 69.78 -50.91
N LYS A 73 31.82 69.15 -51.41
CA LYS A 73 31.18 69.57 -52.68
C LYS A 73 30.62 70.97 -52.59
N LYS A 74 29.87 71.31 -51.52
CA LYS A 74 29.35 72.67 -51.32
C LYS A 74 30.46 73.73 -51.20
N ILE A 75 31.55 73.42 -50.50
CA ILE A 75 32.67 74.37 -50.35
C ILE A 75 33.43 74.57 -51.66
N LYS A 76 33.54 73.53 -52.50
CA LYS A 76 34.09 73.62 -53.84
C LYS A 76 33.18 74.41 -54.78
N GLU A 77 31.88 74.11 -54.78
CA GLU A 77 30.87 74.83 -55.58
C GLU A 77 30.77 76.32 -55.20
N GLU A 78 31.02 76.69 -53.94
CA GLU A 78 31.07 78.10 -53.50
C GLU A 78 32.38 78.83 -53.87
N ASN A 79 33.45 78.10 -54.20
CA ASN A 79 34.79 78.65 -54.45
C ASN A 79 35.36 78.17 -55.80
N ASP A 80 34.77 78.61 -56.91
CA ASP A 80 35.34 78.38 -58.24
C ASP A 80 36.33 79.49 -58.63
N TYR A 81 37.59 79.31 -58.21
CA TYR A 81 38.76 79.78 -58.94
C TYR A 81 39.92 78.79 -58.70
N LEU A 82 40.30 78.07 -59.76
CA LEU A 82 41.47 77.17 -59.92
C LEU A 82 41.56 75.97 -58.96
N ASP A 83 41.22 74.75 -59.40
CA ASP A 83 42.08 73.91 -60.25
C ASP A 83 41.42 72.53 -60.49
N GLU A 84 41.28 72.19 -61.78
CA GLU A 84 41.05 70.82 -62.25
C GLU A 84 42.40 70.10 -62.36
N LEU A 85 42.55 68.98 -61.64
CA LEU A 85 43.14 67.72 -62.13
C LEU A 85 43.41 66.79 -60.94
N SER A 86 42.74 65.64 -60.91
CA SER A 86 43.42 64.34 -61.09
C SER A 86 42.43 63.20 -60.82
N LYS A 87 42.28 62.37 -61.84
CA LYS A 87 41.48 61.14 -61.89
C LYS A 87 41.93 60.12 -60.84
N SER A 88 40.93 59.34 -60.40
CA SER A 88 41.10 58.10 -59.65
C SER A 88 41.96 57.08 -60.38
N GLU A 89 42.90 56.48 -59.66
CA GLU A 89 43.37 55.12 -59.89
C GLU A 89 43.14 54.28 -58.62
N LYS A 90 42.48 53.12 -58.78
CA LYS A 90 42.51 52.03 -57.80
C LYS A 90 43.83 51.29 -57.98
N PRO A 91 44.57 50.93 -56.92
CA PRO A 91 44.82 49.50 -56.73
C PRO A 91 45.01 49.00 -55.29
N THR A 92 44.79 47.70 -55.19
CA THR A 92 45.02 46.73 -54.12
C THR A 92 46.36 46.86 -53.38
N ASN A 93 46.29 47.09 -52.06
CA ASN A 93 47.00 46.40 -50.95
C ASN A 93 46.73 47.17 -49.65
N ALA A 94 46.01 46.53 -48.71
CA ALA A 94 44.75 47.08 -48.20
C ALA A 94 44.70 47.56 -46.73
N THR A 95 45.80 48.02 -46.13
CA THR A 95 45.71 48.61 -44.77
C THR A 95 46.55 49.87 -44.60
N ASN A 96 47.84 49.83 -44.92
CA ASN A 96 48.71 50.99 -44.72
C ASN A 96 48.48 52.12 -45.75
N LYS A 97 48.00 51.79 -46.96
CA LYS A 97 47.66 52.81 -47.97
C LYS A 97 46.31 53.47 -47.72
N GLU A 98 45.34 52.75 -47.14
CA GLU A 98 44.02 53.31 -46.82
C GLU A 98 44.12 54.38 -45.72
N ALA A 99 44.89 54.10 -44.67
CA ALA A 99 45.16 55.06 -43.59
C ALA A 99 45.74 56.38 -44.13
N ALA A 100 46.76 56.30 -44.98
CA ALA A 100 47.39 57.46 -45.60
C ALA A 100 46.46 58.23 -46.54
N VAL A 101 45.51 57.54 -47.20
CA VAL A 101 44.50 58.18 -48.06
C VAL A 101 43.50 58.97 -47.22
N TYR A 102 42.96 58.38 -46.15
CA TYR A 102 42.01 59.07 -45.26
C TYR A 102 42.65 60.25 -44.53
N GLU A 103 43.90 60.11 -44.09
CA GLU A 103 44.65 61.19 -43.46
C GLU A 103 44.85 62.37 -44.43
N LYS A 104 45.30 62.10 -45.66
CA LYS A 104 45.46 63.14 -46.69
C LYS A 104 44.14 63.81 -47.05
N GLN A 105 43.06 63.05 -47.21
CA GLN A 105 41.73 63.59 -47.50
C GLN A 105 41.23 64.49 -46.37
N TYR A 106 41.44 64.08 -45.11
CA TYR A 106 41.04 64.86 -43.96
C TYR A 106 41.87 66.14 -43.80
N LEU A 107 43.19 66.05 -43.94
CA LEU A 107 44.10 67.21 -43.94
C LEU A 107 43.68 68.23 -45.01
N LYS A 108 43.43 67.77 -46.24
CA LYS A 108 42.95 68.65 -47.32
C LYS A 108 41.59 69.27 -47.00
N LYS A 109 40.67 68.52 -46.38
CA LYS A 109 39.34 69.02 -45.97
C LYS A 109 39.46 70.13 -44.91
N VAL A 110 40.35 69.98 -43.93
CA VAL A 110 40.61 70.99 -42.89
C VAL A 110 41.27 72.23 -43.48
N GLU A 111 42.30 72.07 -44.32
CA GLU A 111 42.97 73.17 -45.03
C GLU A 111 41.98 73.97 -45.88
N THR A 112 41.15 73.27 -46.67
CA THR A 112 40.13 73.92 -47.50
C THR A 112 39.10 74.69 -46.66
N ARG A 113 38.66 74.13 -45.51
CA ARG A 113 37.75 74.84 -44.59
C ARG A 113 38.40 76.09 -43.99
N CYS A 114 39.67 76.01 -43.63
CA CYS A 114 40.44 77.14 -43.12
C CYS A 114 40.57 78.24 -44.18
N MET A 115 40.99 77.88 -45.39
CA MET A 115 41.12 78.83 -46.51
C MET A 115 39.77 79.46 -46.88
N ASN A 116 38.69 78.68 -46.89
CA ASN A 116 37.35 79.20 -47.14
C ASN A 116 36.95 80.27 -46.10
N GLN A 117 37.32 80.10 -44.83
CA GLN A 117 37.05 81.11 -43.81
C GLN A 117 37.80 82.43 -44.08
N PHE A 118 39.04 82.36 -44.55
CA PHE A 118 39.81 83.53 -44.97
C PHE A 118 39.24 84.19 -46.22
N ILE A 119 38.82 83.41 -47.22
CA ILE A 119 38.16 83.94 -48.42
C ILE A 119 36.86 84.65 -48.06
N LYS A 120 36.01 84.02 -47.23
CA LYS A 120 34.77 84.65 -46.75
C LYS A 120 35.04 85.94 -45.98
N ALA A 121 36.10 85.98 -45.16
CA ALA A 121 36.52 87.20 -44.47
C ALA A 121 37.02 88.29 -45.44
N SER A 122 37.80 87.92 -46.46
CA SER A 122 38.33 88.83 -47.50
C SER A 122 37.20 89.43 -48.35
N ILE A 123 36.24 88.61 -48.80
CA ILE A 123 35.04 89.08 -49.52
C ILE A 123 34.25 90.05 -48.65
N LYS A 124 34.02 89.70 -47.37
CA LYS A 124 33.30 90.56 -46.43
C LYS A 124 34.03 91.89 -46.18
N CYS A 125 35.36 91.86 -46.13
CA CYS A 125 36.20 93.06 -46.05
C CYS A 125 36.03 93.93 -47.30
N ARG A 126 36.18 93.37 -48.50
CA ARG A 126 36.03 94.12 -49.77
C ARG A 126 34.65 94.76 -49.88
N ASN A 127 33.60 94.02 -49.53
CA ASN A 127 32.24 94.55 -49.51
C ASN A 127 32.09 95.70 -48.50
N MET A 128 32.77 95.63 -47.35
CA MET A 128 32.77 96.71 -46.35
C MET A 128 33.48 97.96 -46.86
N PHE A 129 34.64 97.81 -47.53
CA PHE A 129 35.38 98.94 -48.11
C PHE A 129 34.66 99.57 -49.30
N SER A 130 34.07 98.76 -50.19
CA SER A 130 33.22 99.25 -51.30
C SER A 130 32.03 100.02 -50.76
N SER A 131 31.29 99.47 -49.80
CA SER A 131 30.16 100.17 -49.19
C SER A 131 30.57 101.46 -48.49
N GLY A 132 31.76 101.49 -47.89
CA GLY A 132 32.31 102.70 -47.30
C GLY A 132 32.72 103.74 -48.35
N TYR A 133 33.31 103.32 -49.48
CA TYR A 133 33.65 104.18 -50.61
C TYR A 133 32.40 104.85 -51.18
N ASP A 134 31.34 104.07 -51.44
CA ASP A 134 30.08 104.58 -51.99
C ASP A 134 29.47 105.65 -51.05
N LYS A 135 29.43 105.37 -49.75
CA LYS A 135 28.94 106.34 -48.74
C LYS A 135 29.79 107.59 -48.63
N CYS A 136 31.10 107.47 -48.76
CA CYS A 136 31.99 108.64 -48.79
C CYS A 136 31.68 109.49 -50.02
N TYR A 137 31.59 108.87 -51.21
CA TYR A 137 31.35 109.60 -52.46
C TYR A 137 30.01 110.33 -52.47
N GLU A 138 28.97 109.76 -51.84
CA GLU A 138 27.65 110.38 -51.71
C GLU A 138 27.60 111.55 -50.70
N THR A 139 28.50 111.61 -49.72
CA THR A 139 28.42 112.61 -48.62
C THR A 139 29.25 113.87 -48.85
N VAL A 140 30.26 113.83 -49.72
CA VAL A 140 31.15 114.99 -49.99
C VAL A 140 30.89 115.63 -51.35
N THR A 141 31.13 116.94 -51.45
CA THR A 141 31.07 117.70 -52.71
C THR A 141 32.08 117.18 -53.75
N TRP A 142 31.79 117.29 -55.05
CA TRP A 142 32.54 116.61 -56.13
C TRP A 142 34.07 116.83 -56.12
N ILE A 143 34.55 118.02 -55.71
CA ILE A 143 35.99 118.33 -55.60
C ILE A 143 36.64 117.63 -54.39
N ALA A 144 35.91 117.50 -53.28
CA ALA A 144 36.40 116.87 -52.06
C ALA A 144 36.39 115.34 -52.13
N ALA A 145 35.47 114.76 -52.92
CA ALA A 145 35.36 113.31 -53.12
C ALA A 145 36.64 112.70 -53.75
N TRP A 146 37.29 113.42 -54.67
CA TRP A 146 38.50 112.94 -55.35
C TRP A 146 39.69 112.70 -54.39
N ILE A 147 39.77 113.44 -53.27
CA ILE A 147 40.86 113.31 -52.29
C ILE A 147 40.43 112.44 -51.10
N LEU A 148 39.24 112.64 -50.53
CA LEU A 148 38.83 111.97 -49.29
C LEU A 148 38.39 110.52 -49.50
N CYS A 149 37.78 110.18 -50.64
CA CYS A 149 37.22 108.83 -50.86
C CYS A 149 38.21 107.88 -51.56
N TRP A 150 39.23 108.41 -52.23
CA TRP A 150 40.28 107.62 -52.89
C TRP A 150 40.97 106.57 -51.99
N PRO A 151 41.33 106.84 -50.71
CA PRO A 151 41.94 105.82 -49.84
C PRO A 151 41.02 104.62 -49.52
N MET A 152 39.69 104.74 -49.70
CA MET A 152 38.77 103.62 -49.48
C MET A 152 38.74 102.62 -50.65
N LYS A 153 39.37 102.94 -51.79
CA LYS A 153 39.50 102.06 -52.95
C LYS A 153 40.73 101.12 -52.87
N LEU A 154 41.46 101.16 -51.75
CA LEU A 154 42.66 100.36 -51.56
C LEU A 154 42.29 98.92 -51.15
N ASP A 155 42.09 98.07 -52.15
CA ASP A 155 41.70 96.65 -51.95
C ASP A 155 42.80 95.78 -51.32
N PHE A 156 44.04 96.27 -51.25
CA PHE A 156 45.18 95.50 -50.74
C PHE A 156 45.04 95.14 -49.25
N VAL A 157 44.34 95.97 -48.45
CA VAL A 157 44.12 95.71 -47.02
C VAL A 157 43.21 94.51 -46.79
N CYS A 158 42.35 94.18 -47.76
CA CYS A 158 41.41 93.08 -47.66
C CYS A 158 41.98 91.72 -48.10
N ASN A 159 43.26 91.64 -48.49
CA ASN A 159 43.92 90.36 -48.71
C ASN A 159 44.40 89.76 -47.37
N ILE A 160 43.45 89.40 -46.52
CA ILE A 160 43.67 88.93 -45.14
C ILE A 160 44.58 87.70 -45.10
N ALA A 161 44.47 86.81 -46.10
CA ALA A 161 45.31 85.61 -46.19
C ALA A 161 46.80 85.96 -46.34
N GLU A 162 47.14 86.98 -47.14
CA GLU A 162 48.52 87.45 -47.31
C GLU A 162 49.00 88.26 -46.09
N ALA A 163 48.13 89.09 -45.49
CA ALA A 163 48.47 89.92 -44.33
C ALA A 163 48.82 89.12 -43.07
N LEU A 164 48.27 87.91 -42.91
CA LEU A 164 48.50 87.05 -41.74
C LEU A 164 49.58 85.97 -41.95
N GLY A 165 50.33 86.04 -43.07
CA GLY A 165 51.47 85.15 -43.34
C GLY A 165 51.23 84.03 -44.36
N GLY A 166 50.25 84.19 -45.26
CA GLY A 166 50.02 83.31 -46.40
C GLY A 166 49.36 81.97 -46.08
N ALA A 167 49.14 81.15 -47.12
CA ALA A 167 48.46 79.85 -47.05
C ALA A 167 49.07 78.87 -46.02
N SER A 168 50.33 79.09 -45.62
CA SER A 168 51.04 78.30 -44.61
C SER A 168 50.41 78.30 -43.21
N ARG A 169 49.53 79.26 -42.90
CA ARG A 169 48.78 79.30 -41.63
C ARG A 169 47.61 78.30 -41.57
N CYS A 170 47.11 77.87 -42.73
CA CYS A 170 46.06 76.87 -42.83
C CYS A 170 46.58 75.45 -42.95
N ASP A 171 47.89 75.23 -42.77
CA ASP A 171 48.50 73.91 -42.82
C ASP A 171 48.12 73.09 -41.56
N PRO A 172 47.27 72.06 -41.71
CA PRO A 172 46.77 71.29 -40.59
C PRO A 172 47.76 70.22 -40.11
N SER A 173 48.86 70.00 -40.84
CA SER A 173 49.88 68.99 -40.52
C SER A 173 50.58 69.21 -39.18
N LYS A 174 50.53 70.43 -38.64
CA LYS A 174 51.14 70.81 -37.35
C LYS A 174 50.22 70.63 -36.13
N HIS A 175 48.92 70.42 -36.36
CA HIS A 175 47.90 70.37 -35.30
C HIS A 175 47.17 69.03 -35.22
N ILE A 176 47.33 68.16 -36.21
CA ILE A 176 46.79 66.81 -36.20
C ILE A 176 47.95 65.85 -35.94
N ASP A 177 47.75 64.95 -34.97
CA ASP A 177 48.77 63.97 -34.60
C ASP A 177 49.15 63.09 -35.80
N PRO A 178 50.46 62.91 -36.07
CA PRO A 178 50.90 62.02 -37.13
C PRO A 178 50.44 60.59 -36.82
N GLY A 179 49.67 59.98 -37.73
CA GLY A 179 49.09 58.64 -37.53
C GLY A 179 47.58 58.64 -37.22
N PHE A 180 46.91 59.79 -37.30
CA PHE A 180 45.45 59.89 -37.20
C PHE A 180 44.72 58.93 -38.18
N GLY A 181 45.24 58.77 -39.40
CA GLY A 181 44.69 57.87 -40.40
C GLY A 181 44.70 56.40 -39.99
N GLU A 182 45.75 55.97 -39.28
CA GLU A 182 45.87 54.60 -38.76
C GLU A 182 44.86 54.37 -37.64
N GLY A 183 44.71 55.36 -36.74
CA GLY A 183 43.71 55.35 -35.67
C GLY A 183 42.27 55.24 -36.19
N TYR A 184 41.92 56.01 -37.23
CA TYR A 184 40.61 55.91 -37.87
C TYR A 184 40.37 54.57 -38.56
N THR A 185 41.36 54.09 -39.31
CA THR A 185 41.28 52.79 -40.01
C THR A 185 41.09 51.65 -39.00
N TYR A 186 41.80 51.69 -37.86
CA TYR A 186 41.64 50.74 -36.77
C TYR A 186 40.24 50.80 -36.16
N LEU A 187 39.69 52.00 -35.93
CA LEU A 187 38.34 52.20 -35.40
C LEU A 187 37.27 51.67 -36.37
N LYS A 188 37.44 51.92 -37.68
CA LYS A 188 36.56 51.43 -38.74
C LYS A 188 36.57 49.90 -38.84
N HIS A 189 37.76 49.29 -38.84
CA HIS A 189 37.91 47.84 -38.86
C HIS A 189 37.33 47.19 -37.59
N SER A 190 37.62 47.76 -36.41
CA SER A 190 37.09 47.28 -35.13
C SER A 190 35.58 47.32 -35.09
N ARG A 191 34.94 48.40 -35.56
CA ARG A 191 33.48 48.51 -35.69
C ARG A 191 32.92 47.43 -36.62
N PHE A 192 33.55 47.22 -37.78
CA PHE A 192 33.10 46.24 -38.77
C PHE A 192 33.20 44.81 -38.23
N SER A 193 34.36 44.41 -37.68
CA SER A 193 34.58 43.09 -37.09
C SER A 193 33.63 42.83 -35.91
N LEU A 194 33.43 43.82 -35.03
CA LEU A 194 32.50 43.70 -33.90
C LEU A 194 31.06 43.54 -34.40
N SER A 195 30.62 44.37 -35.36
CA SER A 195 29.27 44.26 -35.90
C SER A 195 29.02 42.96 -36.65
N GLN A 196 30.02 42.38 -37.33
CA GLN A 196 29.89 41.14 -38.08
C GLN A 196 29.83 39.92 -37.16
N ASN A 197 30.72 39.87 -36.15
CA ASN A 197 30.79 38.74 -35.21
C ASN A 197 29.54 38.63 -34.32
N PHE A 198 28.85 39.74 -34.04
CA PHE A 198 27.66 39.76 -33.17
C PHE A 198 26.31 39.84 -33.91
N LYS A 199 26.30 39.86 -35.26
CA LYS A 199 25.05 39.95 -36.04
C LYS A 199 24.22 38.67 -35.98
N ASP A 200 24.87 37.51 -35.90
CA ASP A 200 24.25 36.19 -36.08
C ASP A 200 24.19 35.32 -34.82
N VAL A 201 24.47 35.88 -33.64
CA VAL A 201 24.36 35.12 -32.38
C VAL A 201 22.89 35.00 -31.95
N LYS A 202 22.17 34.05 -32.58
CA LYS A 202 20.82 33.63 -32.17
C LYS A 202 20.91 32.38 -31.30
N LEU A 203 20.84 32.57 -29.99
CA LEU A 203 20.73 31.46 -29.04
C LEU A 203 19.35 30.79 -29.17
N GLN A 204 19.24 29.77 -30.01
CA GLN A 204 18.03 28.94 -30.10
C GLN A 204 18.12 27.80 -29.09
N TYR A 205 17.41 27.91 -27.96
CA TYR A 205 17.22 26.80 -27.04
C TYR A 205 15.76 26.31 -27.15
N LYS A 206 15.59 25.01 -27.42
CA LYS A 206 14.28 24.35 -27.33
C LYS A 206 14.22 23.67 -25.97
N ILE A 207 13.44 24.23 -25.04
CA ILE A 207 13.10 23.52 -23.81
C ILE A 207 12.15 22.40 -24.22
N GLY A 208 12.62 21.15 -24.16
CA GLY A 208 11.75 20.01 -24.28
C GLY A 208 10.68 20.10 -23.19
N LYS A 209 9.41 20.27 -23.58
CA LYS A 209 8.29 20.21 -22.64
C LYS A 209 8.36 18.83 -21.99
N ILE A 210 8.71 18.78 -20.71
CA ILE A 210 8.71 17.55 -19.92
C ILE A 210 7.28 17.02 -20.01
N LYS A 211 7.08 15.87 -20.66
CA LYS A 211 5.77 15.23 -20.71
C LYS A 211 5.32 15.04 -19.27
N GLN A 212 4.25 15.74 -18.87
CA GLN A 212 3.59 15.46 -17.60
C GLN A 212 3.12 14.01 -17.67
N LEU A 213 3.80 13.13 -16.94
CA LEU A 213 3.37 11.76 -16.72
C LEU A 213 2.04 11.83 -15.97
N ARG A 214 0.94 11.71 -16.73
CA ARG A 214 -0.42 11.95 -16.28
C ARG A 214 -1.00 10.80 -15.44
N ASP A 215 -0.18 9.76 -15.19
CA ASP A 215 -0.62 8.50 -14.59
C ASP A 215 0.18 8.10 -13.32
N LEU A 216 0.98 9.02 -12.78
CA LEU A 216 1.62 8.81 -11.48
C LEU A 216 0.69 9.31 -10.38
N ARG A 217 -0.13 8.40 -9.85
CA ARG A 217 -0.93 8.63 -8.65
C ARG A 217 0.02 8.86 -7.48
N ASP A 218 -0.09 10.01 -6.82
CA ASP A 218 0.78 10.34 -5.69
C ASP A 218 0.64 9.27 -4.60
N ALA A 219 1.77 8.81 -4.05
CA ALA A 219 1.80 7.79 -3.01
C ALA A 219 1.07 8.26 -1.74
N ARG A 220 0.94 9.58 -1.57
CA ARG A 220 0.13 10.20 -0.52
C ARG A 220 -1.36 9.98 -0.76
N ASP A 221 -1.85 10.24 -1.97
CA ASP A 221 -3.28 10.12 -2.30
C ASP A 221 -3.76 8.67 -2.19
N THR A 222 -2.92 7.70 -2.57
CA THR A 222 -3.23 6.26 -2.41
C THR A 222 -3.31 5.87 -0.93
N SER A 223 -2.40 6.37 -0.09
CA SER A 223 -2.41 6.10 1.35
C SER A 223 -3.67 6.64 2.06
N VAL A 224 -4.13 7.83 1.67
CA VAL A 224 -5.35 8.46 2.21
C VAL A 224 -6.60 7.70 1.78
N ALA A 225 -6.67 7.30 0.50
CA ALA A 225 -7.77 6.51 -0.02
C ALA A 225 -7.92 5.17 0.75
N ILE A 226 -6.82 4.45 0.96
CA ILE A 226 -6.82 3.18 1.71
C ILE A 226 -7.35 3.37 3.14
N LEU A 227 -6.92 4.43 3.84
CA LEU A 227 -7.40 4.72 5.20
C LEU A 227 -8.90 5.00 5.23
N GLN A 228 -9.43 5.70 4.23
CA GLN A 228 -10.86 5.98 4.14
C GLN A 228 -11.68 4.69 3.89
N HIS A 229 -11.19 3.79 3.05
CA HIS A 229 -11.79 2.47 2.85
C HIS A 229 -11.80 1.62 4.13
N VAL A 230 -10.72 1.63 4.91
CA VAL A 230 -10.68 0.89 6.19
C VAL A 230 -11.68 1.46 7.20
N LYS A 231 -11.78 2.80 7.30
CA LYS A 231 -12.72 3.45 8.22
C LYS A 231 -14.18 3.17 7.86
N SER A 232 -14.54 3.21 6.58
CA SER A 232 -15.92 2.93 6.14
C SER A 232 -16.32 1.48 6.45
N LYS A 233 -15.43 0.51 6.18
CA LYS A 233 -15.67 -0.90 6.54
C LYS A 233 -15.78 -1.11 8.05
N GLN A 234 -14.98 -0.43 8.86
CA GLN A 234 -15.08 -0.48 10.32
C GLN A 234 -16.46 0.01 10.83
N ALA A 235 -17.00 1.08 10.25
CA ALA A 235 -18.34 1.58 10.60
C ALA A 235 -19.46 0.58 10.25
N ILE A 236 -19.32 -0.10 9.11
CA ILE A 236 -20.25 -1.18 8.69
C ILE A 236 -20.19 -2.33 9.69
N PHE A 237 -19.00 -2.79 10.09
CA PHE A 237 -18.84 -3.85 11.08
C PHE A 237 -19.48 -3.50 12.43
N ASN A 238 -19.28 -2.27 12.93
CA ASN A 238 -19.90 -1.81 14.16
C ASN A 238 -21.43 -1.79 14.06
N SER A 239 -21.98 -1.39 12.92
CA SER A 239 -23.42 -1.40 12.67
C SER A 239 -23.98 -2.82 12.69
N ILE A 240 -23.32 -3.76 12.02
CA ILE A 240 -23.68 -5.19 12.04
C ILE A 240 -23.63 -5.73 13.47
N PHE A 241 -22.58 -5.42 14.24
CA PHE A 241 -22.43 -5.89 15.62
C PHE A 241 -23.54 -5.37 16.54
N ASN A 242 -23.99 -4.12 16.32
CA ASN A 242 -25.14 -3.56 17.03
C ASN A 242 -26.46 -4.28 16.66
N ILE A 243 -26.65 -4.65 15.40
CA ILE A 243 -27.81 -5.46 14.98
C ILE A 243 -27.77 -6.83 15.65
N ILE A 244 -26.62 -7.51 15.63
CA ILE A 244 -26.44 -8.82 16.29
C ILE A 244 -26.78 -8.73 17.77
N LYS A 245 -26.30 -7.70 18.49
CA LYS A 245 -26.63 -7.48 19.91
C LYS A 245 -28.13 -7.34 20.13
N ARG A 246 -28.84 -6.60 19.26
CA ARG A 246 -30.30 -6.46 19.33
C ARG A 246 -31.01 -7.79 19.08
N VAL A 247 -30.57 -8.56 18.08
CA VAL A 247 -31.09 -9.92 17.80
C VAL A 247 -30.84 -10.86 18.97
N LEU A 248 -29.69 -10.77 19.64
CA LEU A 248 -29.35 -11.60 20.79
C LEU A 248 -30.26 -11.32 21.99
N ALA A 249 -30.81 -10.10 22.13
CA ALA A 249 -31.85 -9.81 23.11
C ALA A 249 -33.15 -10.58 22.82
N PHE A 250 -33.53 -10.79 21.56
CA PHE A 250 -34.70 -11.59 21.19
C PHE A 250 -34.51 -13.10 21.44
N VAL A 251 -33.27 -13.60 21.52
CA VAL A 251 -32.99 -15.00 21.89
C VAL A 251 -33.50 -15.30 23.31
N PHE A 252 -33.52 -14.30 24.20
CA PHE A 252 -34.11 -14.46 25.54
C PHE A 252 -35.60 -14.82 25.48
N LEU A 253 -36.38 -14.19 24.60
CA LEU A 253 -37.79 -14.55 24.40
C LEU A 253 -37.94 -15.97 23.86
N LYS A 254 -37.05 -16.40 22.94
CA LYS A 254 -37.03 -17.78 22.45
C LYS A 254 -36.75 -18.79 23.57
N ILE A 255 -35.90 -18.45 24.54
CA ILE A 255 -35.64 -19.32 25.70
C ILE A 255 -36.92 -19.51 26.52
N ILE A 256 -37.69 -18.44 26.77
CA ILE A 256 -38.97 -18.52 27.50
C ILE A 256 -39.97 -19.40 26.75
N LEU A 257 -40.12 -19.21 25.43
CA LEU A 257 -41.02 -20.02 24.61
C LEU A 257 -40.61 -21.51 24.62
N ASN A 258 -39.31 -21.81 24.51
CA ASN A 258 -38.80 -23.17 24.62
C ASN A 258 -39.06 -23.80 26.00
N CYS A 259 -39.03 -23.00 27.07
CA CYS A 259 -39.39 -23.46 28.41
C CYS A 259 -40.88 -23.81 28.50
N GLN A 260 -41.77 -22.97 27.96
CA GLN A 260 -43.21 -23.24 27.91
C GLN A 260 -43.52 -24.48 27.07
N GLU A 261 -42.91 -24.61 25.88
CA GLU A 261 -43.07 -25.77 25.03
C GLU A 261 -42.62 -27.07 25.72
N TYR A 262 -41.51 -27.02 26.46
CA TYR A 262 -41.05 -28.16 27.23
C TYR A 262 -42.01 -28.52 28.37
N GLU A 263 -42.51 -27.52 29.11
CA GLU A 263 -43.50 -27.74 30.16
C GLU A 263 -44.78 -28.38 29.61
N GLU A 264 -45.31 -27.84 28.51
CA GLU A 264 -46.48 -28.40 27.85
C GLU A 264 -46.27 -29.84 27.41
N LYS A 265 -45.15 -30.15 26.74
CA LYS A 265 -44.80 -31.51 26.34
C LYS A 265 -44.63 -32.43 27.54
N TYR A 266 -44.03 -31.95 28.62
CA TYR A 266 -43.86 -32.70 29.86
C TYR A 266 -45.21 -33.08 30.50
N LEU A 267 -46.20 -32.18 30.42
CA LEU A 267 -47.55 -32.38 30.97
C LEU A 267 -48.48 -33.18 30.05
N LYS A 268 -48.36 -33.04 28.72
CA LYS A 268 -49.22 -33.71 27.73
C LYS A 268 -48.76 -35.14 27.45
N ASP A 269 -47.49 -35.30 27.07
CA ASP A 269 -46.91 -36.59 26.68
C ASP A 269 -46.29 -37.31 27.90
N ILE A 270 -46.45 -38.63 28.00
CA ILE A 270 -45.88 -39.46 29.08
C ILE A 270 -44.54 -40.08 28.63
N GLU A 271 -44.34 -40.30 27.33
CA GLU A 271 -43.13 -40.89 26.76
C GLU A 271 -42.02 -39.85 26.59
N PHE A 272 -42.40 -38.59 26.39
CA PHE A 272 -41.47 -37.47 26.25
C PHE A 272 -40.49 -37.33 27.43
N ASP A 273 -39.18 -37.50 27.13
CA ASP A 273 -38.06 -37.37 28.08
C ASP A 273 -38.16 -38.29 29.31
N ASN A 274 -38.89 -39.41 29.18
CA ASN A 274 -39.14 -40.37 30.25
C ASN A 274 -38.11 -41.51 30.30
N VAL A 275 -36.83 -41.13 30.33
CA VAL A 275 -35.69 -42.06 30.22
C VAL A 275 -34.96 -42.27 31.56
N TYR A 276 -35.31 -41.46 32.57
CA TYR A 276 -34.57 -41.39 33.82
C TYR A 276 -35.18 -42.23 34.95
N ILE A 277 -34.35 -43.01 35.64
CA ILE A 277 -34.73 -43.80 36.81
C ILE A 277 -34.47 -42.98 38.08
N THR A 278 -35.48 -42.83 38.93
CA THR A 278 -35.35 -42.10 40.21
C THR A 278 -35.33 -43.05 41.41
N LYS A 279 -34.77 -42.60 42.55
CA LYS A 279 -34.71 -43.37 43.81
C LYS A 279 -36.05 -43.92 44.31
N LYS A 280 -37.18 -43.33 43.92
CA LYS A 280 -38.51 -43.83 44.30
C LYS A 280 -38.96 -45.06 43.50
N SER A 281 -38.40 -45.27 42.31
CA SER A 281 -38.58 -46.52 41.57
C SER A 281 -37.80 -47.68 42.20
N LEU A 282 -36.76 -47.37 42.99
CA LEU A 282 -35.89 -48.36 43.64
C LEU A 282 -36.55 -49.07 44.84
N GLU A 283 -37.66 -48.55 45.39
CA GLU A 283 -38.38 -49.22 46.49
C GLU A 283 -39.07 -50.53 46.06
N LYS A 284 -39.34 -50.71 44.76
CA LYS A 284 -39.85 -51.97 44.22
C LYS A 284 -38.67 -52.87 43.82
N ARG A 285 -38.40 -53.88 44.65
CA ARG A 285 -37.23 -54.79 44.57
C ARG A 285 -37.07 -55.56 43.25
N THR A 286 -38.07 -55.59 42.38
CA THR A 286 -38.11 -56.41 41.15
C THR A 286 -37.44 -55.79 39.92
N LEU A 287 -37.06 -54.50 39.95
CA LEU A 287 -36.44 -53.84 38.78
C LEU A 287 -34.91 -53.87 38.76
N LEU A 288 -34.24 -54.10 39.89
CA LEU A 288 -32.77 -54.09 39.98
C LEU A 288 -32.26 -55.52 40.18
N PRO A 289 -31.11 -55.91 39.58
CA PRO A 289 -30.15 -55.11 38.81
C PRO A 289 -30.61 -54.77 37.38
N LEU A 290 -30.15 -53.63 36.85
CA LEU A 290 -30.36 -53.25 35.45
C LEU A 290 -29.58 -54.18 34.52
N LYS A 291 -30.30 -54.84 33.59
CA LYS A 291 -29.70 -55.66 32.53
C LYS A 291 -28.83 -54.78 31.63
N LYS A 292 -27.76 -55.33 31.04
CA LYS A 292 -26.77 -54.53 30.27
C LYS A 292 -27.37 -53.79 29.08
N ILE A 293 -28.40 -54.36 28.44
CA ILE A 293 -29.14 -53.74 27.33
C ILE A 293 -29.91 -52.50 27.83
N GLU A 294 -30.48 -52.58 29.03
CA GLU A 294 -31.26 -51.51 29.66
C GLU A 294 -30.38 -50.37 30.15
N ARG A 295 -29.13 -50.63 30.56
CA ARG A 295 -28.16 -49.58 30.93
C ARG A 295 -27.83 -48.62 29.78
N THR A 296 -28.08 -49.00 28.52
CA THR A 296 -27.92 -48.10 27.38
C THR A 296 -29.14 -47.25 27.09
N GLN A 297 -30.32 -47.69 27.56
CA GLN A 297 -31.58 -47.00 27.32
C GLN A 297 -32.02 -46.17 28.53
N LEU A 298 -31.73 -46.59 29.77
CA LEU A 298 -32.17 -45.94 30.99
C LEU A 298 -31.01 -45.18 31.63
N VAL A 299 -31.26 -43.93 32.03
CA VAL A 299 -30.21 -43.02 32.55
C VAL A 299 -30.47 -42.72 34.03
N ASP A 300 -29.44 -42.82 34.86
CA ASP A 300 -29.51 -42.33 36.23
C ASP A 300 -29.20 -40.81 36.24
N PRO A 301 -30.14 -39.96 36.66
CA PRO A 301 -29.95 -38.51 36.65
C PRO A 301 -28.80 -38.02 37.54
N LEU A 302 -28.39 -38.81 38.55
CA LEU A 302 -27.29 -38.47 39.47
C LEU A 302 -25.92 -38.91 38.96
N THR A 303 -25.86 -39.67 37.85
CA THR A 303 -24.57 -40.11 37.32
C THR A 303 -23.91 -39.03 36.47
N LEU A 304 -22.67 -38.66 36.84
CA LEU A 304 -21.83 -37.72 36.07
C LEU A 304 -21.35 -38.26 34.72
N LYS A 305 -21.65 -39.51 34.37
CA LYS A 305 -21.20 -40.09 33.11
C LYS A 305 -22.11 -39.60 31.97
N PRO A 306 -21.56 -38.93 30.93
CA PRO A 306 -22.34 -38.54 29.77
C PRO A 306 -22.79 -39.78 28.99
N LEU A 307 -24.02 -39.74 28.48
CA LEU A 307 -24.55 -40.79 27.62
C LEU A 307 -23.70 -40.90 26.34
N LYS A 308 -23.68 -42.06 25.68
CA LYS A 308 -22.92 -42.22 24.43
C LYS A 308 -23.34 -41.20 23.36
N ALA A 309 -24.63 -40.92 23.24
CA ALA A 309 -25.16 -39.91 22.31
C ALA A 309 -24.75 -38.48 22.71
N GLU A 310 -24.87 -38.12 23.99
CA GLU A 310 -24.42 -36.82 24.52
C GLU A 310 -22.90 -36.62 24.32
N ARG A 311 -22.11 -37.68 24.53
CA ARG A 311 -20.66 -37.65 24.32
C ARG A 311 -20.30 -37.46 22.85
N GLN A 312 -20.99 -38.12 21.93
CA GLN A 312 -20.77 -37.89 20.49
C GLN A 312 -21.11 -36.45 20.09
N HIS A 313 -22.19 -35.89 20.64
CA HIS A 313 -22.54 -34.50 20.43
C HIS A 313 -21.47 -33.54 20.97
N ILE A 314 -21.04 -33.71 22.23
CA ILE A 314 -19.97 -32.89 22.84
C ILE A 314 -18.67 -33.02 22.04
N LEU A 315 -18.29 -34.22 21.60
CA LEU A 315 -17.06 -34.44 20.82
C LEU A 315 -17.11 -33.73 19.47
N ARG A 316 -18.24 -33.82 18.74
CA ARG A 316 -18.43 -33.12 17.46
C ARG A 316 -18.31 -31.61 17.63
N GLU A 317 -19.04 -31.06 18.59
CA GLU A 317 -19.04 -29.62 18.84
C GLU A 317 -17.68 -29.13 19.38
N SER A 318 -17.03 -29.91 20.24
CA SER A 318 -15.67 -29.61 20.71
C SER A 318 -14.66 -29.61 19.57
N PHE A 319 -14.79 -30.54 18.61
CA PHE A 319 -13.93 -30.58 17.44
C PHE A 319 -14.11 -29.33 16.57
N LEU A 320 -15.34 -28.88 16.35
CA LEU A 320 -15.62 -27.63 15.63
C LEU A 320 -15.00 -26.42 16.35
N LEU A 321 -15.15 -26.35 17.67
CA LEU A 321 -14.54 -25.28 18.47
C LEU A 321 -13.02 -25.29 18.38
N ILE A 322 -12.38 -26.47 18.40
CA ILE A 322 -10.93 -26.61 18.24
C ILE A 322 -10.48 -26.13 16.86
N LEU A 323 -11.24 -26.42 15.79
CA LEU A 323 -10.93 -25.92 14.45
C LEU A 323 -11.00 -24.39 14.39
N GLU A 324 -12.00 -23.79 15.04
CA GLU A 324 -12.10 -22.33 15.17
C GLU A 324 -10.98 -21.73 16.04
N MET A 325 -10.56 -22.44 17.08
CA MET A 325 -9.41 -22.06 17.89
C MET A 325 -8.10 -22.05 17.10
N ILE A 326 -7.93 -23.01 16.18
CA ILE A 326 -6.78 -23.05 15.28
C ILE A 326 -6.79 -21.83 14.37
N THR A 327 -7.92 -21.47 13.77
CA THR A 327 -8.00 -20.28 12.89
C THR A 327 -7.78 -18.98 13.67
N ALA A 328 -8.31 -18.84 14.88
CA ALA A 328 -8.03 -17.69 15.74
C ALA A 328 -6.53 -17.62 16.09
N SER A 329 -5.91 -18.76 16.40
CA SER A 329 -4.49 -18.86 16.71
C SER A 329 -3.61 -18.50 15.51
N THR A 330 -3.98 -18.91 14.28
CA THR A 330 -3.23 -18.52 13.07
C THR A 330 -3.28 -17.01 12.84
N PHE A 331 -4.41 -16.35 13.07
CA PHE A 331 -4.49 -14.88 13.00
C PHE A 331 -3.61 -14.18 14.04
N ILE A 332 -3.56 -14.70 15.29
CA ILE A 332 -2.69 -14.16 16.33
C ILE A 332 -1.21 -14.33 15.96
N LEU A 333 -0.84 -15.51 15.45
CA LEU A 333 0.52 -15.78 14.97
C LEU A 333 0.90 -14.86 13.81
N LEU A 334 0.02 -14.68 12.83
CA LEU A 334 0.24 -13.75 11.72
C LEU A 334 0.45 -12.31 12.22
N ASP A 335 -0.30 -11.86 13.23
CA ASP A 335 -0.09 -10.52 13.81
C ASP A 335 1.25 -10.41 14.56
N SER A 336 1.68 -11.49 15.22
CA SER A 336 2.99 -11.56 15.88
C SER A 336 4.13 -11.53 14.87
N LEU A 337 4.05 -12.32 13.79
CA LEU A 337 5.02 -12.30 12.69
C LEU A 337 5.06 -10.93 12.02
N PHE A 338 3.90 -10.29 11.83
CA PHE A 338 3.82 -8.94 11.28
C PHE A 338 4.46 -7.90 12.19
N PHE A 339 4.29 -8.03 13.51
CA PHE A 339 4.98 -7.20 14.49
C PHE A 339 6.50 -7.38 14.42
N GLU A 340 6.99 -8.63 14.37
CA GLU A 340 8.43 -8.92 14.25
C GLU A 340 9.01 -8.39 12.95
N ALA A 341 8.33 -8.56 11.82
CA ALA A 341 8.75 -8.02 10.53
C ALA A 341 8.91 -6.49 10.59
N LEU A 342 7.95 -5.78 11.19
CA LEU A 342 8.03 -4.33 11.37
C LEU A 342 9.13 -3.90 12.35
N ASP A 343 9.40 -4.69 13.39
CA ASP A 343 10.49 -4.41 14.33
C ASP A 343 11.86 -4.63 13.69
N ILE A 344 12.03 -5.66 12.86
CA ILE A 344 13.25 -5.90 12.07
C ILE A 344 13.49 -4.71 11.13
N ILE A 345 12.46 -4.26 10.42
CA ILE A 345 12.55 -3.06 9.56
C ILE A 345 12.95 -1.86 10.42
N ARG A 346 12.33 -1.64 11.58
CA ARG A 346 12.67 -0.52 12.47
C ARG A 346 14.15 -0.51 12.87
N ARG A 347 14.73 -1.67 13.20
CA ARG A 347 16.13 -1.77 13.64
C ARG A 347 17.13 -1.60 12.50
N HIS A 348 16.84 -2.11 11.30
CA HIS A 348 17.80 -2.17 10.20
C HIS A 348 17.63 -1.11 9.09
N SER A 349 16.52 -0.37 9.07
CA SER A 349 16.21 0.62 8.00
C SER A 349 16.54 2.07 8.34
N LYS A 350 17.23 2.35 9.45
CA LYS A 350 17.72 3.70 9.72
C LYS A 350 18.82 4.02 8.72
N ILE A 351 18.55 4.97 7.83
CA ILE A 351 19.47 5.44 6.80
C ILE A 351 19.61 6.96 6.97
N ASP A 352 20.86 7.41 7.06
CA ASP A 352 21.21 8.82 7.07
C ASP A 352 21.68 9.23 5.67
N TYR A 353 20.94 10.15 5.04
CA TYR A 353 21.22 10.61 3.68
C TYR A 353 22.13 11.84 3.73
N LEU A 354 23.42 11.61 3.46
CA LEU A 354 24.40 12.66 3.23
C LEU A 354 24.48 12.99 1.73
N THR A 355 23.79 14.06 1.29
CA THR A 355 23.88 14.50 -0.10
C THR A 355 24.90 15.64 -0.21
N THR A 356 26.04 15.35 -0.83
CA THR A 356 27.08 16.34 -1.14
C THR A 356 27.06 16.66 -2.64
N GLY A 357 26.81 17.93 -3.00
CA GLY A 357 26.95 18.41 -4.38
C GLY A 357 28.35 18.99 -4.60
N LYS A 358 29.13 18.40 -5.51
CA LYS A 358 30.33 19.00 -6.10
C LYS A 358 30.01 19.35 -7.54
N HIS A 359 29.91 20.64 -7.86
CA HIS A 359 29.72 21.11 -9.23
C HIS A 359 31.02 21.77 -9.69
N ASP A 360 31.82 21.01 -10.45
CA ASP A 360 32.96 21.56 -11.18
C ASP A 360 32.46 21.95 -12.58
N LEU A 361 32.04 23.20 -12.72
CA LEU A 361 31.67 23.77 -14.02
C LEU A 361 32.93 24.32 -14.68
N MET A 362 33.44 23.63 -15.70
CA MET A 362 34.53 24.12 -16.54
C MET A 362 33.92 24.96 -17.69
N LEU A 363 33.64 26.23 -17.42
CA LEU A 363 33.31 27.20 -18.48
C LEU A 363 34.61 27.72 -19.09
N GLN A 364 34.96 27.21 -20.27
CA GLN A 364 36.11 27.70 -21.03
C GLN A 364 35.71 28.96 -21.81
N ILE A 365 35.49 30.04 -21.09
CA ILE A 365 35.45 31.39 -21.68
C ILE A 365 36.93 31.80 -21.82
N LYS A 366 37.34 32.32 -22.99
CA LYS A 366 38.67 32.89 -23.19
C LYS A 366 38.80 34.15 -22.31
N GLY A 367 39.07 33.95 -21.02
CA GLY A 367 39.06 34.96 -19.95
C GLY A 367 38.63 34.29 -18.63
N LYS A 368 39.57 34.11 -17.69
CA LYS A 368 39.45 33.22 -16.52
C LYS A 368 38.29 33.58 -15.58
N SER A 369 37.47 32.58 -15.22
CA SER A 369 36.87 32.50 -13.88
C SER A 369 36.58 31.05 -13.46
N TRP A 370 36.86 30.72 -12.20
CA TRP A 370 36.63 29.40 -11.59
C TRP A 370 35.60 29.54 -10.46
N LEU A 371 34.42 28.93 -10.58
CA LEU A 371 33.39 28.94 -9.54
C LEU A 371 33.25 27.55 -8.91
N LYS A 372 33.76 27.38 -7.68
CA LYS A 372 33.59 26.17 -6.87
C LYS A 372 32.56 26.43 -5.77
N LYS A 373 31.39 25.79 -5.84
CA LYS A 373 30.36 25.86 -4.79
C LYS A 373 30.11 24.47 -4.20
N ARG A 374 30.31 24.31 -2.89
CA ARG A 374 29.99 23.09 -2.14
C ARG A 374 28.73 23.32 -1.31
N ILE A 375 27.74 22.45 -1.46
CA ILE A 375 26.51 22.44 -0.65
C ILE A 375 26.39 21.05 -0.02
N LYS A 376 26.28 21.01 1.32
CA LYS A 376 26.05 19.78 2.09
C LYS A 376 24.68 19.87 2.75
N ILE A 377 23.81 18.90 2.47
CA ILE A 377 22.50 18.78 3.11
C ILE A 377 22.42 17.39 3.75
N GLU A 378 22.11 17.35 5.04
CA GLU A 378 21.95 16.14 5.83
C GLU A 378 20.46 15.94 6.16
N ARG A 379 19.92 14.76 5.86
CA ARG A 379 18.53 14.37 6.12
C ARG A 379 18.51 12.93 6.61
N SER A 380 17.74 12.64 7.66
CA SER A 380 17.56 11.29 8.20
C SER A 380 16.15 10.78 7.97
N ASN A 381 15.99 9.45 7.88
CA ASN A 381 14.70 8.77 7.72
C ASN A 381 13.98 8.49 9.06
N GLU A 382 14.51 8.96 10.20
CA GLU A 382 14.07 8.55 11.55
C GLU A 382 12.56 8.66 11.79
N GLU A 383 11.94 9.72 11.28
CA GLU A 383 10.52 10.03 11.50
C GLU A 383 9.56 9.09 10.73
N CYS A 384 10.07 8.49 9.64
CA CYS A 384 9.32 7.56 8.80
C CYS A 384 9.47 6.09 9.23
N LEU A 385 10.28 5.76 10.24
CA LEU A 385 10.39 4.36 10.67
C LEU A 385 9.09 3.84 11.31
N PRO A 386 8.78 2.54 11.12
CA PRO A 386 7.60 1.94 11.72
C PRO A 386 7.68 1.93 13.25
N ARG A 387 6.56 2.22 13.91
CA ARG A 387 6.35 2.05 15.35
C ARG A 387 5.44 0.85 15.59
N PRO A 388 6.00 -0.37 15.65
CA PRO A 388 5.19 -1.57 15.78
C PRO A 388 4.53 -1.62 17.16
N THR A 389 3.26 -2.03 17.20
CA THR A 389 2.50 -2.22 18.44
C THR A 389 2.24 -3.71 18.64
N SER A 390 2.72 -4.26 19.76
CA SER A 390 2.44 -5.64 20.14
C SER A 390 1.05 -5.75 20.77
N MET A 391 0.39 -6.89 20.56
CA MET A 391 -0.88 -7.17 21.22
C MET A 391 -0.61 -7.46 22.71
N PRO A 392 -1.21 -6.71 23.65
CA PRO A 392 -0.94 -6.97 25.05
C PRO A 392 -1.54 -8.32 25.46
N LYS A 393 -0.81 -9.03 26.32
CA LYS A 393 -1.14 -10.39 26.80
C LYS A 393 -2.56 -10.49 27.38
N SER A 394 -3.11 -9.37 27.88
CA SER A 394 -4.49 -9.29 28.37
C SER A 394 -5.55 -9.62 27.32
N TYR A 395 -5.37 -9.21 26.05
CA TYR A 395 -6.34 -9.54 25.00
C TYR A 395 -6.25 -11.00 24.60
N ILE A 396 -5.04 -11.55 24.54
CA ILE A 396 -4.81 -12.98 24.30
C ILE A 396 -5.54 -13.79 25.38
N LEU A 397 -5.33 -13.45 26.65
CA LEU A 397 -6.00 -14.11 27.77
C LEU A 397 -7.54 -13.97 27.70
N LYS A 398 -8.07 -12.82 27.25
CA LYS A 398 -9.50 -12.66 27.01
C LYS A 398 -10.01 -13.58 25.90
N ILE A 399 -9.31 -13.67 24.76
CA ILE A 399 -9.72 -14.51 23.63
C ILE A 399 -9.76 -15.99 24.05
N TYR A 400 -8.63 -16.53 24.51
CA TYR A 400 -8.56 -17.92 24.97
C TYR A 400 -9.49 -18.19 26.16
N GLY A 401 -9.64 -17.21 27.06
CA GLY A 401 -10.60 -17.26 28.15
C GLY A 401 -12.05 -17.37 27.68
N THR A 402 -12.45 -16.61 26.65
CA THR A 402 -13.81 -16.71 26.08
C THR A 402 -14.06 -18.07 25.43
N TYR A 403 -13.09 -18.62 24.70
CA TYR A 403 -13.21 -19.96 24.13
C TYR A 403 -13.29 -21.05 25.20
N PHE A 404 -12.49 -20.93 26.26
CA PHE A 404 -12.57 -21.83 27.40
C PHE A 404 -13.94 -21.72 28.10
N SER A 405 -14.48 -20.50 28.28
CA SER A 405 -15.83 -20.31 28.80
C SER A 405 -16.89 -20.93 27.91
N ILE A 406 -16.81 -20.78 26.58
CA ILE A 406 -17.74 -21.42 25.63
C ILE A 406 -17.67 -22.94 25.79
N TRP A 407 -16.45 -23.50 25.78
CA TRP A 407 -16.25 -24.94 25.97
C TRP A 407 -16.83 -25.44 27.29
N LEU A 408 -16.60 -24.71 28.39
CA LEU A 408 -17.19 -25.00 29.69
C LEU A 408 -18.72 -24.92 29.65
N MET A 409 -19.30 -23.92 28.99
CA MET A 409 -20.75 -23.80 28.83
C MET A 409 -21.33 -24.96 28.03
N MET A 410 -20.62 -25.49 27.03
CA MET A 410 -21.06 -26.69 26.29
C MET A 410 -21.13 -27.93 27.19
N TRP A 411 -20.17 -28.09 28.11
CA TRP A 411 -20.26 -29.13 29.14
C TRP A 411 -21.43 -28.89 30.08
N LEU A 412 -21.58 -27.67 30.62
CA LEU A 412 -22.69 -27.31 31.49
C LEU A 412 -24.06 -27.46 30.80
N GLN A 413 -24.16 -27.25 29.49
CA GLN A 413 -25.39 -27.42 28.73
C GLN A 413 -25.96 -28.85 28.88
N THR A 414 -25.11 -29.87 28.82
CA THR A 414 -25.57 -31.26 29.01
C THR A 414 -26.14 -31.52 30.40
N TYR A 415 -25.57 -30.90 31.44
CA TYR A 415 -26.10 -31.01 32.80
C TYR A 415 -27.36 -30.18 33.00
N THR A 416 -27.41 -28.95 32.47
CA THR A 416 -28.60 -28.09 32.58
C THR A 416 -29.84 -28.72 31.94
N GLN A 417 -29.68 -29.45 30.83
CA GLN A 417 -30.78 -30.23 30.23
C GLN A 417 -31.36 -31.27 31.20
N ARG A 418 -30.52 -31.94 32.00
CA ARG A 418 -30.97 -32.91 33.02
C ARG A 418 -31.64 -32.21 34.20
N THR A 419 -31.15 -31.04 34.61
CA THR A 419 -31.77 -30.26 35.70
C THR A 419 -33.17 -29.76 35.37
N ARG A 420 -33.46 -29.48 34.09
CA ARG A 420 -34.81 -29.06 33.64
C ARG A 420 -35.89 -30.07 34.05
N ARG A 421 -35.63 -31.38 33.85
CA ARG A 421 -36.54 -32.44 34.29
C ARG A 421 -36.68 -32.45 35.81
N LEU A 422 -35.60 -32.25 36.56
CA LEU A 422 -35.61 -32.25 38.03
C LEU A 422 -36.50 -31.11 38.58
N ILE A 423 -36.44 -29.94 37.94
CA ILE A 423 -37.31 -28.80 38.26
C ILE A 423 -38.78 -29.16 38.00
N CYS A 424 -39.12 -29.70 36.82
CA CYS A 424 -40.49 -30.12 36.52
C CYS A 424 -40.98 -31.23 37.47
N ALA A 425 -40.12 -32.17 37.85
CA ALA A 425 -40.44 -33.24 38.80
C ALA A 425 -40.72 -32.71 40.22
N TYR A 426 -40.05 -31.61 40.62
CA TYR A 426 -40.28 -30.95 41.90
C TYR A 426 -41.67 -30.29 41.95
N PHE A 427 -42.04 -29.51 40.93
CA PHE A 427 -43.33 -28.81 40.86
C PHE A 427 -44.50 -29.77 40.55
N PHE A 428 -44.36 -30.66 39.57
CA PHE A 428 -45.44 -31.54 39.09
C PHE A 428 -45.36 -32.96 39.66
N ARG A 429 -45.36 -33.07 40.99
CA ARG A 429 -45.14 -34.35 41.69
C ARG A 429 -46.15 -35.45 41.33
N LYS A 430 -47.41 -35.10 41.03
CA LYS A 430 -48.44 -36.06 40.59
C LYS A 430 -48.14 -36.62 39.19
N ARG A 431 -47.70 -35.77 38.26
CA ARG A 431 -47.34 -36.17 36.88
C ARG A 431 -46.08 -37.03 36.88
N GLU A 432 -45.07 -36.67 37.66
CA GLU A 432 -43.83 -37.45 37.76
C GLU A 432 -44.08 -38.86 38.29
N LYS A 433 -44.93 -39.02 39.33
CA LYS A 433 -45.33 -40.36 39.81
C LYS A 433 -45.94 -41.22 38.71
N ARG A 434 -46.81 -40.65 37.86
CA ARG A 434 -47.43 -41.36 36.73
C ARG A 434 -46.39 -41.74 35.67
N ARG A 435 -45.48 -40.83 35.33
CA ARG A 435 -44.37 -41.08 34.39
C ARG A 435 -43.43 -42.19 34.87
N VAL A 436 -43.08 -42.16 36.15
CA VAL A 436 -42.25 -43.19 36.79
C VAL A 436 -42.95 -44.55 36.78
N LEU A 437 -44.25 -44.60 37.10
CA LEU A 437 -45.02 -45.85 37.08
C LEU A 437 -45.21 -46.39 35.67
N PHE A 438 -45.44 -45.52 34.69
CA PHE A 438 -45.49 -45.88 33.27
C PHE A 438 -44.16 -46.51 32.83
N LEU A 439 -43.03 -45.85 33.10
CA LEU A 439 -41.70 -46.36 32.78
C LEU A 439 -41.43 -47.71 33.45
N TYR A 440 -41.83 -47.85 34.72
CA TYR A 440 -41.74 -49.11 35.47
C TYR A 440 -42.54 -50.25 34.79
N ASN A 441 -43.81 -50.00 34.46
CA ASN A 441 -44.66 -51.00 33.84
C ASN A 441 -44.21 -51.34 32.42
N GLU A 442 -43.78 -50.35 31.64
CA GLU A 442 -43.30 -50.53 30.28
C GLU A 442 -41.99 -51.31 30.25
N THR A 443 -41.04 -50.99 31.14
CA THR A 443 -39.78 -51.75 31.24
C THR A 443 -40.02 -53.20 31.66
N LEU A 444 -40.93 -53.48 32.60
CA LEU A 444 -41.34 -54.85 32.92
C LEU A 444 -41.99 -55.56 31.74
N LYS A 445 -42.89 -54.89 31.02
CA LYS A 445 -43.55 -55.45 29.82
C LYS A 445 -42.51 -55.79 28.74
N ARG A 446 -41.53 -54.91 28.52
CA ARG A 446 -40.41 -55.13 27.59
C ARG A 446 -39.53 -56.30 28.04
N ARG A 447 -39.21 -56.44 29.33
CA ARG A 447 -38.47 -57.60 29.87
C ARG A 447 -39.20 -58.91 29.63
N MET A 448 -40.48 -58.99 30.01
CA MET A 448 -41.30 -60.19 29.80
C MET A 448 -41.48 -60.51 28.31
N GLY A 449 -41.63 -59.49 27.47
CA GLY A 449 -41.70 -59.65 26.02
C GLY A 449 -40.40 -60.20 25.42
N LEU A 450 -39.26 -59.61 25.80
CA LEU A 450 -37.94 -60.07 25.35
C LEU A 450 -37.68 -61.51 25.81
N LEU A 451 -37.93 -61.82 27.08
CA LEU A 451 -37.74 -63.16 27.62
C LEU A 451 -38.64 -64.18 26.91
N ARG A 452 -39.92 -63.88 26.70
CA ARG A 452 -40.83 -64.74 25.92
C ARG A 452 -40.35 -64.96 24.50
N HIS A 453 -39.86 -63.91 23.84
CA HIS A 453 -39.31 -64.01 22.49
C HIS A 453 -38.05 -64.88 22.45
N MET A 454 -37.11 -64.68 23.38
CA MET A 454 -35.89 -65.49 23.45
C MET A 454 -36.20 -66.95 23.79
N LYS A 455 -37.12 -67.21 24.73
CA LYS A 455 -37.58 -68.57 25.08
C LYS A 455 -38.21 -69.25 23.86
N LYS A 456 -39.15 -68.61 23.16
CA LYS A 456 -39.80 -69.17 21.95
C LYS A 456 -38.80 -69.41 20.82
N ASN A 457 -37.82 -68.53 20.65
CA ASN A 457 -36.78 -68.70 19.63
C ASN A 457 -35.85 -69.87 19.97
N LEU A 458 -35.46 -70.01 21.24
CA LEU A 458 -34.60 -71.10 21.71
C LEU A 458 -35.33 -72.44 21.64
N ASP A 459 -36.59 -72.48 22.09
CA ASP A 459 -37.48 -73.64 22.02
C ASP A 459 -37.67 -74.11 20.56
N ARG A 460 -37.96 -73.19 19.63
CA ARG A 460 -38.01 -73.50 18.19
C ARG A 460 -36.69 -74.07 17.66
N LYS A 461 -35.54 -73.55 18.10
CA LYS A 461 -34.21 -74.05 17.69
C LYS A 461 -33.91 -75.42 18.30
N ALA A 462 -34.34 -75.66 19.54
CA ALA A 462 -34.21 -76.93 20.25
C ALA A 462 -35.05 -78.03 19.59
N ARG A 463 -36.35 -77.79 19.36
CA ARG A 463 -37.24 -78.75 18.67
C ARG A 463 -36.79 -79.08 17.25
N ALA A 464 -36.27 -78.09 16.53
CA ALA A 464 -35.74 -78.31 15.18
C ALA A 464 -34.37 -79.03 15.16
N ARG A 465 -33.80 -79.37 16.32
CA ARG A 465 -32.41 -79.87 16.49
C ARG A 465 -31.36 -78.99 15.80
N ARG A 466 -31.66 -77.70 15.59
CA ARG A 466 -30.80 -76.71 14.92
C ARG A 466 -29.99 -75.87 15.91
N LEU A 467 -29.73 -76.41 17.09
CA LEU A 467 -28.74 -75.86 18.01
C LEU A 467 -27.35 -76.18 17.47
N GLU A 468 -26.98 -75.53 16.37
CA GLU A 468 -25.61 -75.57 15.87
C GLU A 468 -24.70 -74.99 16.95
N GLU A 469 -23.79 -75.82 17.44
CA GLU A 469 -22.64 -75.41 18.24
C GLU A 469 -21.72 -74.53 17.39
N ASN A 470 -22.14 -73.27 17.17
CA ASN A 470 -21.41 -72.27 16.42
C ASN A 470 -20.21 -71.76 17.25
N TYR A 471 -19.29 -72.67 17.57
CA TYR A 471 -18.02 -72.34 18.17
C TYR A 471 -17.07 -71.82 17.09
N ASN A 472 -16.58 -70.60 17.26
CA ASN A 472 -15.46 -70.13 16.45
C ASN A 472 -14.23 -71.00 16.73
N VAL A 473 -13.34 -71.16 15.74
CA VAL A 473 -12.07 -71.90 15.91
C VAL A 473 -11.31 -71.48 17.17
N LEU A 474 -11.31 -70.18 17.47
CA LEU A 474 -10.71 -69.60 18.68
C LEU A 474 -11.41 -70.05 19.98
N GLN A 475 -12.72 -70.24 19.98
CA GLN A 475 -13.47 -70.76 21.13
C GLN A 475 -13.17 -72.25 21.36
N ILE A 476 -13.13 -73.04 20.28
CA ILE A 476 -12.78 -74.48 20.35
C ILE A 476 -11.38 -74.64 20.97
N MET A 477 -10.41 -73.84 20.53
CA MET A 477 -9.05 -73.85 21.08
C MET A 477 -9.02 -73.51 22.57
N THR A 478 -9.83 -72.55 23.02
CA THR A 478 -9.91 -72.20 24.46
C THR A 478 -10.62 -73.24 25.33
N ILE A 479 -11.53 -74.04 24.76
CA ILE A 479 -12.25 -75.10 25.48
C ILE A 479 -11.36 -76.35 25.61
N LYS A 480 -10.70 -76.74 24.52
CA LYS A 480 -9.89 -77.97 24.45
C LYS A 480 -8.52 -77.84 25.12
N TYR A 481 -7.93 -76.64 25.10
CA TYR A 481 -6.57 -76.39 25.64
C TYR A 481 -6.53 -75.15 26.54
N PRO A 482 -7.14 -75.20 27.74
CA PRO A 482 -7.31 -74.04 28.61
C PRO A 482 -5.98 -73.48 29.14
N LYS A 483 -4.93 -74.31 29.30
CA LYS A 483 -3.64 -73.88 29.88
C LYS A 483 -2.77 -73.04 28.93
N GLU A 484 -2.78 -73.37 27.63
CA GLU A 484 -1.90 -72.73 26.63
C GLU A 484 -2.56 -71.53 25.94
N PHE A 485 -3.88 -71.60 25.74
CA PHE A 485 -4.65 -70.61 25.00
C PHE A 485 -5.46 -69.65 25.89
N SER A 486 -5.09 -69.54 27.18
CA SER A 486 -5.76 -68.63 28.13
C SER A 486 -5.72 -67.14 27.72
N TRP A 487 -4.71 -66.72 26.93
CA TRP A 487 -4.62 -65.34 26.42
C TRP A 487 -5.72 -65.00 25.40
N LEU A 488 -6.29 -66.00 24.69
CA LEU A 488 -7.39 -65.79 23.74
C LEU A 488 -8.68 -65.33 24.43
N LYS A 489 -8.83 -65.57 25.74
CA LYS A 489 -9.92 -65.01 26.56
C LYS A 489 -9.88 -63.47 26.60
N TRP A 490 -8.78 -62.83 26.18
CA TRP A 490 -8.70 -61.37 26.08
C TRP A 490 -9.57 -60.82 24.93
N PHE A 491 -9.73 -61.57 23.85
CA PHE A 491 -10.57 -61.19 22.71
C PHE A 491 -12.04 -61.55 22.94
N LYS A 492 -12.96 -60.83 22.29
CA LYS A 492 -14.40 -61.15 22.36
C LYS A 492 -14.76 -62.46 21.63
N ALA A 493 -14.00 -62.78 20.59
CA ALA A 493 -14.27 -63.94 19.72
C ALA A 493 -13.83 -65.28 20.30
N GLY A 494 -12.96 -65.31 21.32
CA GLY A 494 -12.46 -66.52 21.98
C GLY A 494 -13.11 -66.82 23.33
N ARG A 495 -14.24 -66.18 23.66
CA ARG A 495 -14.96 -66.39 24.93
C ARG A 495 -16.31 -67.03 24.67
N ARG A 496 -16.77 -67.86 25.61
CA ARG A 496 -18.06 -68.56 25.53
C ARG A 496 -19.21 -67.55 25.62
N LYS A 497 -20.37 -67.93 25.06
CA LYS A 497 -21.58 -67.10 25.01
C LYS A 497 -22.73 -67.79 25.73
N CYS A 498 -23.60 -67.02 26.38
CA CYS A 498 -24.84 -67.56 26.96
C CYS A 498 -25.80 -68.01 25.85
N LEU A 499 -26.43 -69.17 26.03
CA LEU A 499 -27.36 -69.71 25.04
C LEU A 499 -28.62 -68.85 24.83
N LEU A 500 -29.11 -68.19 25.89
CA LEU A 500 -30.37 -67.44 25.85
C LEU A 500 -30.19 -65.97 25.43
N CYS A 501 -29.14 -65.28 25.87
CA CYS A 501 -28.93 -63.86 25.59
C CYS A 501 -27.73 -63.56 24.68
N GLU A 502 -27.02 -64.60 24.23
CA GLU A 502 -25.79 -64.53 23.41
C GLU A 502 -24.66 -63.69 24.04
N GLU A 503 -24.75 -63.46 25.35
CA GLU A 503 -23.82 -62.61 26.07
C GLU A 503 -22.48 -63.30 26.28
N VAL A 504 -21.39 -62.59 25.99
CA VAL A 504 -20.02 -63.09 26.12
C VAL A 504 -19.56 -63.06 27.58
N GLU A 505 -18.94 -64.15 28.02
CA GLU A 505 -18.38 -64.32 29.37
C GLU A 505 -17.48 -63.13 29.81
N PRO A 506 -17.60 -62.59 31.03
CA PRO A 506 -16.77 -61.49 31.52
C PRO A 506 -15.29 -61.88 31.69
N ARG A 507 -14.37 -60.91 31.67
CA ARG A 507 -12.92 -61.17 31.76
C ARG A 507 -12.40 -61.59 33.14
N LYS A 508 -13.10 -61.26 34.22
CA LYS A 508 -12.57 -61.37 35.60
C LYS A 508 -13.44 -62.17 36.58
N GLN A 509 -14.70 -62.44 36.25
CA GLN A 509 -15.63 -63.16 37.12
C GLN A 509 -16.64 -63.92 36.25
N SER A 510 -16.70 -65.23 36.41
CA SER A 510 -17.55 -66.14 35.64
C SER A 510 -18.85 -66.39 36.39
N ASP A 511 -19.79 -65.44 36.32
CA ASP A 511 -21.18 -65.61 36.82
C ASP A 511 -22.01 -66.48 35.85
N PHE A 512 -21.37 -67.43 35.18
CA PHE A 512 -21.96 -68.27 34.15
C PHE A 512 -22.11 -69.68 34.73
N ILE A 513 -23.29 -70.24 34.55
CA ILE A 513 -23.69 -71.54 35.11
C ILE A 513 -23.78 -72.52 33.94
N GLU A 514 -23.05 -73.64 34.06
CA GLU A 514 -23.17 -74.79 33.16
C GLU A 514 -24.36 -75.65 33.61
N CYS A 515 -25.07 -76.25 32.64
CA CYS A 515 -26.20 -77.13 32.94
C CYS A 515 -25.74 -78.34 33.78
N PRO A 516 -26.49 -78.74 34.83
CA PRO A 516 -26.11 -79.86 35.71
C PRO A 516 -26.30 -81.24 35.08
N ASN A 517 -26.92 -81.34 33.89
CA ASN A 517 -27.14 -82.62 33.22
C ASN A 517 -25.87 -83.10 32.50
N GLU A 518 -25.48 -84.36 32.70
CA GLU A 518 -24.22 -84.94 32.19
C GLU A 518 -24.11 -84.96 30.66
N GLY A 519 -25.25 -84.88 29.95
CA GLY A 519 -25.34 -84.78 28.50
C GLY A 519 -25.40 -83.36 27.91
N CYS A 520 -25.40 -82.31 28.73
CA CYS A 520 -25.69 -80.94 28.28
C CYS A 520 -24.58 -79.95 28.66
N HIS A 521 -23.74 -79.55 27.69
CA HIS A 521 -22.63 -78.59 27.90
C HIS A 521 -23.00 -77.11 27.66
N PHE A 522 -24.29 -76.79 27.61
CA PHE A 522 -24.72 -75.40 27.39
C PHE A 522 -24.52 -74.53 28.63
N ILE A 523 -24.19 -73.25 28.38
CA ILE A 523 -23.88 -72.27 29.43
C ILE A 523 -24.92 -71.16 29.44
N TYR A 524 -25.36 -70.80 30.66
CA TYR A 524 -26.30 -69.73 30.91
C TYR A 524 -25.67 -68.61 31.75
N CYS A 525 -26.13 -67.38 31.53
CA CYS A 525 -25.84 -66.27 32.41
C CYS A 525 -26.63 -66.45 33.73
N GLN A 526 -26.10 -66.06 34.89
CA GLN A 526 -26.80 -66.21 36.18
C GLN A 526 -28.21 -65.58 36.17
N GLU A 527 -28.38 -64.44 35.52
CA GLU A 527 -29.70 -63.79 35.37
C GLU A 527 -30.66 -64.65 34.54
N CYS A 528 -30.16 -65.21 33.44
CA CYS A 528 -30.91 -66.05 32.50
C CYS A 528 -31.33 -67.38 33.15
N TRP A 529 -30.46 -67.97 33.97
CA TRP A 529 -30.72 -69.23 34.66
C TRP A 529 -31.83 -69.10 35.71
N LYS A 530 -31.77 -68.03 36.52
CA LYS A 530 -32.83 -67.71 37.49
C LYS A 530 -34.15 -67.38 36.82
N ASP A 531 -34.11 -66.61 35.73
CA ASP A 531 -35.28 -66.26 34.92
C ASP A 531 -35.96 -67.49 34.29
N MET A 532 -35.24 -68.61 34.14
CA MET A 532 -35.72 -69.89 33.62
C MET A 532 -36.20 -70.87 34.70
N GLY A 533 -36.17 -70.49 35.98
CA GLY A 533 -36.60 -71.34 37.10
C GLY A 533 -35.63 -72.49 37.39
N ASP A 534 -34.33 -72.25 37.20
CA ASP A 534 -33.23 -73.20 37.47
C ASP A 534 -33.31 -74.54 36.70
N LYS A 535 -34.01 -74.53 35.55
CA LYS A 535 -34.13 -75.67 34.64
C LYS A 535 -33.56 -75.32 33.25
N CYS A 536 -32.89 -76.28 32.64
CA CYS A 536 -32.40 -76.16 31.26
C CYS A 536 -33.55 -76.38 30.27
N LEU A 537 -33.79 -75.43 29.36
CA LEU A 537 -34.86 -75.55 28.35
C LEU A 537 -34.60 -76.68 27.36
N VAL A 538 -33.33 -76.93 27.01
CA VAL A 538 -32.96 -77.95 26.04
C VAL A 538 -33.24 -79.34 26.60
N CYS A 539 -32.83 -79.60 27.85
CA CYS A 539 -33.10 -80.88 28.51
C CYS A 539 -34.59 -81.09 28.79
N ALA A 540 -35.36 -80.02 29.02
CA ALA A 540 -36.81 -80.11 29.17
C ALA A 540 -37.52 -80.49 27.87
N VAL A 541 -37.06 -79.97 26.73
CA VAL A 541 -37.59 -80.36 25.41
C VAL A 541 -37.17 -81.78 25.06
N GLU A 542 -35.94 -82.19 25.38
CA GLU A 542 -35.47 -83.56 25.17
C GLU A 542 -36.31 -84.56 25.98
N SER A 543 -36.62 -84.27 27.25
CA SER A 543 -37.50 -85.12 28.06
C SER A 543 -38.94 -85.14 27.54
N GLU A 544 -39.51 -84.00 27.12
CA GLU A 544 -40.86 -83.95 26.53
C GLU A 544 -40.93 -84.75 25.21
N THR A 545 -39.88 -84.70 24.39
CA THR A 545 -39.82 -85.50 23.16
C THR A 545 -39.58 -86.98 23.41
N GLU A 546 -38.98 -87.37 24.54
CA GLU A 546 -38.81 -88.78 24.92
C GLU A 546 -40.11 -89.37 25.47
N ASP A 547 -40.90 -88.58 26.21
CA ASP A 547 -42.22 -88.99 26.72
C ASP A 547 -43.28 -89.09 25.59
N ASP A 548 -43.17 -88.28 24.53
CA ASP A 548 -44.04 -88.32 23.33
C ASP A 548 -43.85 -89.60 22.48
N PHE A 549 -42.85 -90.45 22.78
CA PHE A 549 -42.70 -91.76 22.15
C PHE A 549 -43.32 -92.91 22.97
N THR A 550 -43.99 -92.62 24.10
CA THR A 550 -44.53 -93.68 24.98
C THR A 550 -46.01 -93.62 25.33
N ASP A 551 -46.81 -92.68 24.82
CA ASP A 551 -48.28 -92.80 24.94
C ASP A 551 -48.98 -92.17 23.72
N GLU A 552 -49.19 -92.97 22.67
CA GLU A 552 -50.31 -92.75 21.75
C GLU A 552 -51.59 -93.20 22.46
N ASN A 553 -52.26 -92.26 23.15
CA ASN A 553 -53.69 -92.35 23.43
C ASN A 553 -54.32 -90.96 23.29
N ASP A 554 -55.44 -90.96 22.57
CA ASP A 554 -56.26 -89.83 22.15
C ASP A 554 -56.68 -88.88 23.29
N ASP A 555 -56.78 -87.58 22.96
CA ASP A 555 -57.96 -86.72 23.11
C ASP A 555 -57.63 -85.25 23.46
N ASP A 556 -58.25 -84.35 22.69
CA ASP A 556 -58.68 -82.96 22.92
C ASP A 556 -57.97 -82.03 23.95
N TYR A 557 -57.68 -80.79 23.53
CA TYR A 557 -58.39 -79.56 23.97
C TYR A 557 -57.63 -78.24 23.61
N GLU A 558 -58.42 -77.34 23.02
CA GLU A 558 -58.52 -75.87 23.14
C GLU A 558 -57.36 -74.97 23.66
N GLU A 559 -57.12 -73.92 22.85
CA GLU A 559 -57.06 -72.49 23.21
C GLU A 559 -56.68 -72.07 24.65
N PHE A 560 -55.63 -71.24 24.80
CA PHE A 560 -55.65 -69.97 25.59
C PHE A 560 -54.39 -69.11 25.33
#